data_AF-A0A7V6TJN6-F1
#
_entry.id   AF-A0A7V6TJN6-F1
#
_cell.length_a   1.000
_cell.length_b   1.000
_cell.length_c   1.000
_cell.angle_alpha   90.00
_cell.angle_beta   90.00
_cell.angle_gamma   90.00
#
_symmetry.space_group_name_H-M   'P 1'
#
loop_
_entity.id
_entity.type
_entity.pdbx_description
1 polymer ?
#
loop_
_entity_poly.entity_id
_entity_poly.type
_entity_poly.pdbx_seq_one_letter_code
_entity_poly.pdbx_strand_id
1 'polypeptide(L)'
;MIQRIQTLYLLIALGLMTSLFFGIYATYTPFVVLTAAVCALLLLTVFLFKARKIQIRLCIYTSLILLGQQIWMGVVYYQNKAHFTFSVTTVFPIVSIIFIILALRAIGSDEALVQSYNRLRGGKKKK
;
A
#
# COMPACT_ATOMS: atom_id res chain seq x y z
N MET A 1 13.11 -3.34 -17.36
CA MET A 1 11.67 -3.03 -17.55
C MET A 1 10.79 -4.08 -16.86
N ILE A 2 11.03 -4.35 -15.58
CA ILE A 2 10.29 -5.37 -14.81
C ILE A 2 9.40 -4.73 -13.71
N GLN A 3 9.52 -3.40 -13.51
CA GLN A 3 8.82 -2.61 -12.48
C GLN A 3 7.33 -2.28 -12.74
N ARG A 4 6.72 -2.68 -13.87
CA ARG A 4 5.39 -2.16 -14.26
C ARG A 4 4.22 -2.73 -13.44
N ILE A 5 4.31 -3.99 -13.01
CA ILE A 5 3.19 -4.67 -12.33
C ILE A 5 3.03 -4.14 -10.90
N GLN A 6 4.14 -3.94 -10.18
CA GLN A 6 4.11 -3.34 -8.84
C GLN A 6 3.50 -1.92 -8.86
N THR A 7 3.94 -1.07 -9.78
CA THR A 7 3.44 0.31 -9.87
C THR A 7 1.96 0.35 -10.17
N LEU A 8 1.44 -0.60 -10.95
CA LEU A 8 0.01 -0.72 -11.22
C LEU A 8 -0.79 -1.01 -9.95
N TYR A 9 -0.37 -1.99 -9.14
CA TYR A 9 -1.04 -2.32 -7.88
C TYR A 9 -1.00 -1.17 -6.87
N LEU A 10 0.14 -0.48 -6.76
CA LEU A 10 0.28 0.68 -5.88
C LEU A 10 -0.58 1.87 -6.36
N LEU A 11 -0.69 2.10 -7.67
CA LEU A 11 -1.57 3.13 -8.22
C LEU A 11 -3.05 2.82 -8.02
N ILE A 12 -3.46 1.56 -8.16
CA ILE A 12 -4.84 1.14 -7.88
C ILE A 12 -5.14 1.35 -6.39
N ALA A 13 -4.26 0.92 -5.50
CA ALA A 13 -4.40 1.16 -4.06
C ALA A 13 -4.47 2.66 -3.74
N LEU A 14 -3.64 3.48 -4.38
CA LEU A 14 -3.67 4.94 -4.24
C LEU A 14 -5.03 5.50 -4.68
N GLY A 15 -5.54 5.08 -5.84
CA GLY A 15 -6.86 5.51 -6.34
C GLY A 15 -7.99 5.16 -5.37
N LEU A 16 -8.00 3.93 -4.87
CA LEU A 16 -8.97 3.49 -3.86
C LEU A 16 -8.87 4.33 -2.58
N MET A 17 -7.66 4.63 -2.10
CA MET A 17 -7.46 5.48 -0.92
C MET A 17 -7.87 6.92 -1.17
N THR A 18 -7.60 7.48 -2.35
CA THR A 18 -8.04 8.85 -2.69
C THR A 18 -9.56 8.98 -2.74
N SER A 19 -10.28 7.92 -3.12
CA SER A 19 -11.75 7.94 -3.14
C SER A 19 -12.37 8.04 -1.73
N LEU A 20 -11.63 7.65 -0.67
CA LEU A 20 -12.10 7.79 0.71
C LEU A 20 -12.24 9.26 1.15
N PHE A 21 -11.50 10.19 0.52
CA PHE A 21 -11.62 11.63 0.79
C PHE A 21 -12.97 12.20 0.37
N PHE A 22 -13.71 11.52 -0.49
CA PHE A 22 -15.04 11.94 -0.93
C PHE A 22 -16.16 11.16 -0.22
N GLY A 23 -15.82 10.26 0.71
CA GLY A 23 -16.78 9.42 1.42
C GLY A 23 -17.30 10.03 2.73
N ILE A 24 -18.21 9.32 3.41
CA ILE A 24 -18.83 9.73 4.69
C ILE A 24 -17.80 10.05 5.77
N TYR A 25 -16.64 9.39 5.74
CA TYR A 25 -15.55 9.59 6.69
C TYR A 25 -14.71 10.86 6.44
N ALA A 26 -14.95 11.59 5.34
CA ALA A 26 -14.24 12.82 5.00
C ALA A 26 -14.49 13.96 5.99
N THR A 27 -15.60 13.92 6.72
CA THR A 27 -15.91 14.91 7.76
C THR A 27 -15.07 14.68 9.02
N TYR A 28 -14.54 13.48 9.23
CA TYR A 28 -13.76 13.15 10.41
C TYR A 28 -12.27 13.48 10.20
N THR A 29 -11.86 14.63 10.75
CA THR A 29 -10.49 15.16 10.61
C THR A 29 -9.38 14.13 10.88
N PRO A 30 -9.44 13.28 11.93
CA PRO A 30 -8.39 12.30 12.18
C PRO A 30 -8.25 11.25 11.06
N PHE A 31 -9.36 10.80 10.48
CA PHE A 31 -9.35 9.83 9.39
C PHE A 31 -8.81 10.43 8.09
N VAL A 32 -9.13 11.69 7.81
CA VAL A 32 -8.62 12.41 6.63
C VAL A 32 -7.11 12.56 6.71
N VAL A 33 -6.58 12.98 7.87
CA VAL A 33 -5.13 13.14 8.08
C VAL A 33 -4.40 11.81 7.89
N LEU A 34 -4.94 10.72 8.45
CA LEU A 34 -4.34 9.40 8.30
C LEU A 34 -4.38 8.91 6.84
N THR A 35 -5.50 9.10 6.16
CA THR A 35 -5.64 8.73 4.74
C THR A 35 -4.69 9.54 3.86
N ALA A 36 -4.50 10.83 4.15
CA ALA A 36 -3.52 11.68 3.46
C ALA A 36 -2.08 11.20 3.66
N ALA A 37 -1.73 10.82 4.89
CA ALA A 37 -0.43 10.24 5.19
C ALA A 37 -0.20 8.93 4.41
N VAL A 38 -1.21 8.05 4.32
CA VAL A 38 -1.14 6.82 3.53
C VAL A 38 -0.97 7.11 2.04
N CYS A 39 -1.76 8.03 1.48
CA CYS A 39 -1.61 8.44 0.07
C CYS A 39 -0.21 9.00 -0.21
N ALA A 40 0.35 9.81 0.68
CA ALA A 40 1.71 10.32 0.55
C ALA A 40 2.76 9.20 0.60
N LEU A 41 2.59 8.20 1.48
CA LEU A 41 3.47 7.03 1.54
C LEU A 41 3.39 6.16 0.28
N LEU A 42 2.19 5.96 -0.26
CA LEU A 42 1.98 5.26 -1.53
C LEU A 42 2.64 6.00 -2.71
N LEU A 43 2.54 7.33 -2.75
CA LEU A 43 3.24 8.13 -3.77
C LEU A 43 4.76 8.05 -3.60
N LEU A 44 5.26 8.21 -2.38
CA LEU A 44 6.69 8.11 -2.09
C LEU A 44 7.25 6.75 -2.49
N THR A 45 6.53 5.66 -2.18
CA THR A 45 6.93 4.31 -2.58
C THR A 45 7.00 4.13 -4.09
N VAL A 46 6.09 4.74 -4.86
CA VAL A 46 6.13 4.75 -6.33
C VAL A 46 7.39 5.47 -6.84
N PHE A 47 7.75 6.62 -6.26
CA PHE A 47 8.96 7.36 -6.65
C PHE A 47 10.27 6.70 -6.18
N LEU A 48 10.24 5.85 -5.15
CA LEU A 48 11.42 5.20 -4.59
C LEU A 48 11.88 3.96 -5.39
N PHE A 49 11.78 4.01 -6.72
CA PHE A 49 12.06 2.90 -7.64
C PHE A 49 13.50 2.40 -7.62
N LYS A 50 14.45 3.22 -7.12
CA LYS A 50 15.87 2.86 -7.07
C LYS A 50 16.22 1.93 -5.90
N ALA A 51 15.43 1.93 -4.82
CA ALA A 51 15.75 1.23 -3.58
C ALA A 51 14.71 0.15 -3.21
N ARG A 52 14.78 -1.00 -3.89
CA ARG A 52 13.83 -2.13 -3.71
C ARG A 52 13.65 -2.58 -2.26
N LYS A 53 14.74 -2.68 -1.50
CA LYS A 53 14.69 -3.03 -0.06
C LYS A 53 13.95 -2.02 0.81
N ILE A 54 13.92 -0.75 0.41
CA ILE A 54 13.19 0.31 1.13
C ILE A 54 11.73 0.29 0.69
N GLN A 55 11.44 0.10 -0.60
CA GLN A 55 10.06 -0.06 -1.09
C GLN A 55 9.34 -1.22 -0.38
N ILE A 56 10.00 -2.38 -0.24
CA ILE A 56 9.44 -3.54 0.48
C ILE A 56 9.08 -3.18 1.93
N ARG A 57 9.99 -2.53 2.66
CA ARG A 57 9.75 -2.10 4.05
C ARG A 57 8.61 -1.09 4.14
N LEU A 58 8.58 -0.11 3.26
CA LEU A 58 7.51 0.89 3.22
C LEU A 58 6.14 0.28 2.87
N CYS A 59 6.07 -0.68 1.96
CA CYS A 59 4.82 -1.41 1.66
C CYS A 59 4.30 -2.16 2.89
N ILE A 60 5.20 -2.82 3.65
CA ILE A 60 4.82 -3.50 4.90
C ILE A 60 4.29 -2.49 5.92
N TYR A 61 4.99 -1.37 6.13
CA TYR A 61 4.52 -0.32 7.04
C TYR A 61 3.18 0.28 6.60
N THR A 62 3.00 0.54 5.30
CA THR A 62 1.74 1.07 4.75
C THR A 62 0.58 0.09 4.96
N SER A 63 0.82 -1.21 4.77
CA SER A 63 -0.17 -2.26 5.04
C SER A 63 -0.57 -2.30 6.52
N LEU A 64 0.40 -2.20 7.44
CA LEU A 64 0.14 -2.17 8.88
C LEU A 64 -0.67 -0.92 9.29
N ILE A 65 -0.35 0.24 8.73
CA ILE A 65 -1.10 1.49 8.98
C ILE A 65 -2.55 1.34 8.51
N LEU A 66 -2.77 0.77 7.32
CA LEU A 66 -4.12 0.51 6.80
C LEU A 66 -4.91 -0.48 7.65
N LEU A 67 -4.26 -1.51 8.17
CA LEU A 67 -4.89 -2.44 9.12
C LEU A 67 -5.31 -1.71 10.40
N GLY A 68 -4.45 -0.86 10.94
CA GLY A 68 -4.76 0.00 12.09
C GLY A 68 -5.94 0.93 11.80
N GLN A 69 -5.96 1.56 10.62
CA GLN A 69 -7.06 2.40 10.17
C GLN A 69 -8.39 1.62 10.09
N GLN A 70 -8.36 0.37 9.61
CA GLN A 70 -9.55 -0.47 9.51
C GLN A 70 -10.09 -0.86 10.88
N ILE A 71 -9.21 -1.21 11.83
CA ILE A 71 -9.60 -1.54 13.21
C ILE A 71 -10.21 -0.31 13.87
N TRP A 72 -9.57 0.86 13.75
CA TRP A 72 -10.09 2.11 14.29
C TRP A 72 -11.49 2.41 13.74
N MET A 73 -11.68 2.30 12.42
CA MET A 73 -12.97 2.53 11.77
C MET A 73 -14.05 1.59 12.31
N GLY A 74 -13.72 0.31 12.54
CA GLY A 74 -14.62 -0.66 13.17
C GLY A 74 -15.00 -0.30 14.61
N VAL A 75 -14.04 0.19 15.41
CA VAL A 75 -14.29 0.64 16.79
C VAL A 75 -15.19 1.87 16.82
N VAL A 76 -14.93 2.88 15.97
CA VAL A 76 -15.77 4.08 15.87
C VAL A 76 -17.18 3.73 15.42
N TYR A 77 -17.33 2.83 14.45
CA TYR A 77 -18.62 2.32 14.01
C TYR A 77 -19.39 1.63 15.15
N TYR A 78 -18.71 0.77 15.93
CA TYR A 78 -19.36 0.08 17.06
C TYR A 78 -19.82 1.04 18.16
N GLN A 79 -19.07 2.12 18.41
CA GLN A 79 -19.44 3.13 19.40
C GLN A 79 -20.55 4.06 18.90
N ASN A 80 -20.60 4.35 17.59
CA ASN A 80 -21.50 5.34 16.99
C ASN A 80 -22.52 4.72 16.03
N LYS A 81 -23.01 3.52 16.33
CA LYS A 81 -23.93 2.74 15.46
C LYS A 81 -25.19 3.51 15.04
N ALA A 82 -25.63 4.48 15.82
CA ALA A 82 -26.83 5.27 15.54
C ALA A 82 -26.61 6.36 14.47
N HIS A 83 -25.36 6.79 14.22
CA HIS A 83 -25.05 7.93 13.35
C HIS A 83 -24.32 7.55 12.06
N PHE A 84 -23.81 6.32 11.96
CA PHE A 84 -23.06 5.87 10.79
C PHE A 84 -23.80 4.81 9.99
N THR A 85 -24.13 5.15 8.75
CA THR A 85 -24.50 4.19 7.72
C THR A 85 -23.26 3.50 7.17
N PHE A 86 -23.34 2.18 7.01
CA PHE A 86 -22.24 1.37 6.47
C PHE A 86 -22.10 1.63 4.97
N SER A 87 -21.26 2.59 4.59
CA SER A 87 -20.97 2.89 3.19
C SER A 87 -19.99 1.87 2.61
N VAL A 88 -20.12 1.61 1.30
CA VAL A 88 -19.23 0.74 0.51
C VAL A 88 -17.76 1.16 0.64
N THR A 89 -17.50 2.45 0.84
CA THR A 89 -16.16 3.02 1.05
C THR A 89 -15.44 2.41 2.26
N THR A 90 -16.15 1.87 3.25
CA THR A 90 -15.58 1.22 4.44
C THR A 90 -14.73 -0.01 4.09
N VAL A 91 -14.97 -0.64 2.93
CA VAL A 91 -14.26 -1.85 2.48
C VAL A 91 -12.97 -1.51 1.73
N PHE A 92 -12.79 -0.27 1.28
CA PHE A 92 -11.65 0.13 0.44
C PHE A 92 -10.27 -0.01 1.10
N PRO A 93 -10.08 0.22 2.43
CA PRO A 93 -8.81 -0.03 3.08
C PRO A 93 -8.43 -1.52 3.04
N ILE A 94 -9.40 -2.42 3.24
CA ILE A 94 -9.20 -3.88 3.14
C ILE A 94 -8.76 -4.27 1.73
N VAL A 95 -9.46 -3.77 0.72
CA VAL A 95 -9.12 -4.03 -0.69
C VAL A 95 -7.72 -3.50 -1.02
N SER A 96 -7.36 -2.32 -0.50
CA SER A 96 -6.04 -1.73 -0.73
C SER A 96 -4.90 -2.51 -0.07
N ILE A 97 -5.14 -3.13 1.10
CA ILE A 97 -4.18 -4.04 1.73
C ILE A 97 -3.88 -5.22 0.80
N ILE A 98 -4.90 -5.81 0.16
CA ILE A 98 -4.71 -6.91 -0.79
C ILE A 98 -3.80 -6.45 -1.95
N PHE A 99 -4.06 -5.28 -2.52
CA PHE A 99 -3.22 -4.73 -3.58
C PHE A 99 -1.78 -4.45 -3.13
N ILE A 100 -1.59 -3.96 -1.90
CA ILE A 100 -0.24 -3.73 -1.34
C ILE A 100 0.50 -5.05 -1.14
N ILE A 101 -0.17 -6.11 -0.69
CA ILE A 101 0.43 -7.45 -0.55
C ILE A 101 0.82 -8.03 -1.91
N LEU A 102 -0.02 -7.85 -2.93
CA LEU A 102 0.31 -8.24 -4.31
C LEU A 102 1.50 -7.45 -4.85
N ALA A 103 1.52 -6.13 -4.61
CA ALA A 103 2.64 -5.28 -4.95
C ALA A 103 3.93 -5.77 -4.29
N LEU A 104 3.89 -6.08 -2.98
CA LEU A 104 5.00 -6.60 -2.19
C LEU A 104 5.58 -7.89 -2.79
N ARG A 105 4.71 -8.84 -3.16
CA ARG A 105 5.11 -10.10 -3.81
C ARG A 105 5.80 -9.86 -5.15
N ALA A 106 5.30 -8.92 -5.95
CA ALA A 106 5.93 -8.53 -7.20
C ALA A 106 7.35 -7.94 -6.98
N ILE A 107 7.53 -7.04 -6.01
CA ILE A 107 8.86 -6.45 -5.70
C ILE A 107 9.85 -7.53 -5.26
N GLY A 108 9.41 -8.45 -4.39
CA GLY A 108 10.26 -9.49 -3.84
C GLY A 108 10.76 -10.46 -4.92
N SER A 109 9.89 -10.85 -5.85
CA SER A 109 10.27 -11.66 -7.01
C SER A 109 11.30 -10.94 -7.89
N ASP A 110 11.08 -9.65 -8.14
CA ASP A 110 12.00 -8.84 -8.93
C ASP A 110 13.38 -8.67 -8.27
N GLU A 111 13.44 -8.56 -6.94
CA GLU A 111 14.71 -8.52 -6.21
C GLU A 111 15.45 -9.86 -6.29
N ALA A 112 14.73 -10.99 -6.14
CA ALA A 112 15.30 -12.33 -6.24
C ALA A 112 15.89 -12.61 -7.63
N LEU A 113 15.21 -12.19 -8.71
CA LEU A 113 15.70 -12.30 -10.09
C LEU A 113 16.97 -11.47 -10.33
N VAL A 114 17.04 -10.25 -9.79
CA VAL A 114 18.24 -9.42 -9.90
C VAL A 114 19.41 -10.02 -9.12
N GLN A 115 19.13 -10.59 -7.95
CA GLN A 115 20.15 -11.24 -7.14
C GLN A 115 20.69 -12.53 -7.82
N SER A 116 19.82 -13.32 -8.47
CA SER A 116 20.25 -14.53 -9.19
C SER A 116 21.09 -14.19 -10.43
N TYR A 117 20.72 -13.15 -11.19
CA TYR A 117 21.52 -12.66 -12.32
C TYR A 117 22.91 -12.19 -11.89
N ASN A 118 23.01 -11.43 -10.79
CA ASN A 118 24.29 -10.98 -10.26
C ASN A 118 25.19 -12.15 -9.84
N ARG A 119 24.63 -13.24 -9.28
CA ARG A 119 25.38 -14.46 -8.95
C ARG A 119 25.96 -15.13 -10.20
N LEU A 120 25.19 -15.26 -11.28
CA LEU A 120 25.65 -15.86 -12.54
C LEU A 120 26.74 -15.03 -13.24
N ARG A 121 26.61 -13.70 -13.21
CA ARG A 121 27.61 -12.79 -13.80
C ARG A 121 28.93 -12.77 -13.02
N GLY A 122 28.89 -12.93 -11.69
CA GLY A 122 30.09 -13.04 -10.85
C GLY A 122 30.92 -14.29 -11.15
N GLY A 123 30.27 -15.41 -11.50
CA GLY A 123 30.95 -16.66 -11.84
C GLY A 123 31.73 -16.62 -13.16
N LYS A 124 31.30 -15.81 -14.14
CA LYS A 124 31.99 -15.68 -15.44
C LYS A 124 33.29 -14.87 -15.41
N LYS A 125 33.55 -14.09 -14.36
CA LYS A 125 34.81 -13.30 -14.23
C LYS A 125 36.00 -14.08 -13.65
N LYS A 126 35.81 -15.37 -13.32
CA LYS A 126 36.83 -16.26 -12.75
C LYS A 126 37.36 -17.33 -13.72
N LYS A 127 37.12 -17.19 -15.03
CA LYS A 127 37.71 -18.03 -16.07
C LYS A 127 38.48 -17.18 -17.05
#